data_AF-A0AAD5Q392-F1
#
_entry.id   AF-A0AAD5Q392-F1
#
_cell.length_a   1.000
_cell.length_b   1.000
_cell.length_c   1.000
_cell.angle_alpha   90.00
_cell.angle_beta   90.00
_cell.angle_gamma   90.00
#
_symmetry.space_group_name_H-M   'P 1'
#
loop_
_entity.id
_entity.type
_entity.pdbx_description
1 polymer ?
#
loop_
_entity_poly.entity_id
_entity_poly.type
_entity_poly.pdbx_seq_one_letter_code
_entity_poly.pdbx_strand_id
1 'polypeptide(L)'
;MCQCFDGYEGAGCRRTTCPNKCSGHGTCESLRELGAKAGGTLFGVELATGPVVYDLWDGNTTYGCRCDPWYFGPDCAKRNCKVGVDPLYLAAGTPSFETFVVHAYIKQGTIPANSWIRLRVFDYYGEAYLTERIAVLDDATAGNGALNAAAVKTALLNIPNLTYRDVKCEATGAGTQFAGYKSVRPAGTGLAVTCQFYDNPGKIRIPEAASFDFPGIALADQVGVVVTTAQQGQDDEWFTVQSNLIYGSTSVDGLTITLSSGDPTTTVPANTPQLIKFAQHVVLALSSTATTLVLQFPFKHTIGTSTVAFTTNSPTGATAFTLAEGEAVATTVAVGDDIIDLGTTAPTVITTGSLLFFHNAFYSVQRVWLDGSNWKAKLDKPFGGHSETGVDSGTTLKPFKVTMPTDKTKIYNYVSECSGRGLCGYDTGICACFRGYTNDNCNTQNILAL
;
A
#
# COMPACT_ATOMS: atom_id res chain seq x y z
N MET A 1 -40.55 -0.77 30.50
CA MET A 1 -39.10 -0.74 30.25
C MET A 1 -38.45 -1.76 31.16
N CYS A 2 -37.62 -2.67 30.64
CA CYS A 2 -36.97 -3.71 31.44
C CYS A 2 -35.76 -3.11 32.19
N GLN A 3 -35.53 -3.54 33.44
CA GLN A 3 -34.29 -3.27 34.16
C GLN A 3 -33.30 -4.39 33.81
N CYS A 4 -32.21 -4.03 33.13
CA CYS A 4 -31.21 -4.99 32.69
C CYS A 4 -30.18 -5.28 33.78
N PHE A 5 -29.58 -6.47 33.74
CA PHE A 5 -28.38 -6.76 34.53
C PHE A 5 -27.19 -5.95 34.01
N ASP A 6 -26.21 -5.73 34.89
CA ASP A 6 -24.99 -5.01 34.54
C ASP A 6 -24.32 -5.64 33.32
N GLY A 7 -23.90 -4.79 32.38
CA GLY A 7 -23.32 -5.22 31.11
C GLY A 7 -24.35 -5.58 30.03
N TYR A 8 -25.66 -5.47 30.28
CA TYR A 8 -26.71 -5.64 29.26
C TYR A 8 -27.59 -4.40 29.10
N GLU A 9 -28.00 -4.12 27.87
CA GLU A 9 -28.86 -2.98 27.56
C GLU A 9 -29.87 -3.27 26.43
N GLY A 10 -30.63 -2.24 26.04
CA GLY A 10 -31.69 -2.29 25.04
C GLY A 10 -33.07 -2.60 25.62
N ALA A 11 -34.12 -2.45 24.80
CA ALA A 11 -35.51 -2.55 25.25
C ALA A 11 -35.88 -3.90 25.91
N GLY A 12 -35.15 -4.96 25.55
CA GLY A 12 -35.31 -6.30 26.12
C GLY A 12 -34.05 -6.87 26.78
N CYS A 13 -33.05 -6.05 27.09
CA CYS A 13 -31.79 -6.49 27.71
C CYS A 13 -31.06 -7.61 26.94
N ARG A 14 -31.16 -7.59 25.60
CA ARG A 14 -30.70 -8.68 24.71
C ARG A 14 -29.32 -8.46 24.10
N ARG A 15 -28.69 -7.32 24.38
CA ARG A 15 -27.37 -6.98 23.85
C ARG A 15 -26.42 -6.58 24.96
N THR A 16 -25.14 -6.86 24.79
CA THR A 16 -24.11 -6.41 25.71
C THR A 16 -23.92 -4.90 25.61
N THR A 17 -23.59 -4.26 26.73
CA THR A 17 -23.30 -2.82 26.80
C THR A 17 -21.85 -2.60 26.36
N CYS A 18 -21.62 -1.65 25.45
CA CYS A 18 -20.27 -1.25 25.11
C CYS A 18 -19.57 -0.56 26.31
N PRO A 19 -18.33 -0.93 26.64
CA PRO A 19 -17.56 -0.31 27.71
C PRO A 19 -17.53 1.22 27.58
N ASN A 20 -17.90 1.93 28.65
CA ASN A 20 -17.99 3.41 28.70
C ASN A 20 -18.69 4.06 27.51
N LYS A 21 -19.59 3.34 26.81
CA LYS A 21 -20.19 3.79 25.55
C LYS A 21 -19.15 4.27 24.53
N CYS A 22 -18.03 3.55 24.45
CA CYS A 22 -16.90 3.85 23.58
C CYS A 22 -16.28 5.24 23.83
N SER A 23 -16.45 5.76 25.06
CA SER A 23 -15.89 7.02 25.55
C SER A 23 -16.20 8.25 24.67
N GLY A 24 -17.22 8.17 23.80
CA GLY A 24 -17.54 9.20 22.82
C GLY A 24 -16.57 9.29 21.62
N HIS A 25 -15.66 8.33 21.48
CA HIS A 25 -14.63 8.26 20.43
C HIS A 25 -14.73 6.97 19.61
N GLY A 26 -15.97 6.52 19.39
CA GLY A 26 -16.25 5.34 18.60
C GLY A 26 -17.73 5.00 18.56
N THR A 27 -18.06 4.04 17.72
CA THR A 27 -19.41 3.52 17.56
C THR A 27 -19.55 2.17 18.26
N CYS A 28 -20.66 1.98 18.98
CA CYS A 28 -21.00 0.71 19.59
C CYS A 28 -21.67 -0.18 18.54
N GLU A 29 -20.98 -1.23 18.09
CA GLU A 29 -21.38 -2.05 16.96
C GLU A 29 -21.47 -3.52 17.35
N SER A 30 -22.40 -4.24 16.72
CA SER A 30 -22.53 -5.68 16.90
C SER A 30 -21.35 -6.42 16.26
N LEU A 31 -21.05 -7.64 16.72
CA LEU A 31 -19.96 -8.44 16.18
C LEU A 31 -20.11 -8.70 14.66
N ARG A 32 -21.36 -8.83 14.19
CA ARG A 32 -21.67 -8.90 12.75
C ARG A 32 -21.25 -7.65 11.99
N GLU A 33 -21.55 -6.46 12.53
CA GLU A 33 -21.17 -5.19 11.91
C GLU A 33 -19.66 -5.00 11.93
N LEU A 34 -19.00 -5.33 13.05
CA LEU A 34 -17.54 -5.30 13.16
C LEU A 34 -16.87 -6.19 12.10
N GLY A 35 -17.37 -7.42 11.92
CA GLY A 35 -16.89 -8.33 10.87
C GLY A 35 -17.10 -7.79 9.45
N ALA A 36 -18.31 -7.27 9.17
CA ALA A 36 -18.62 -6.69 7.86
C ALA A 36 -17.78 -5.45 7.55
N LYS A 37 -17.36 -4.70 8.57
CA LYS A 37 -16.55 -3.48 8.45
C LYS A 37 -15.04 -3.75 8.55
N ALA A 38 -14.64 -4.99 8.81
CA ALA A 38 -13.24 -5.41 8.93
C ALA A 38 -12.45 -5.26 7.61
N GLY A 39 -13.12 -5.23 6.46
CA GLY A 39 -12.49 -4.99 5.16
C GLY A 39 -11.98 -3.57 4.94
N GLY A 40 -12.07 -2.69 5.94
CA GLY A 40 -11.88 -1.25 5.80
C GLY A 40 -13.17 -0.61 5.28
N THR A 41 -13.65 0.43 5.95
CA THR A 41 -14.75 1.26 5.42
C THR A 41 -14.22 2.65 5.09
N LEU A 42 -15.07 3.67 5.13
CA LEU A 42 -14.64 5.07 5.13
C LEU A 42 -13.55 5.38 6.19
N PHE A 43 -13.42 4.53 7.20
CA PHE A 43 -12.46 4.64 8.29
C PHE A 43 -11.72 3.30 8.47
N GLY A 44 -10.45 3.37 8.86
CA GLY A 44 -9.60 2.23 9.22
C GLY A 44 -8.84 1.60 8.05
N VAL A 45 -7.83 0.80 8.39
CA VAL A 45 -6.94 0.12 7.43
C VAL A 45 -7.61 -1.14 6.88
N GLU A 46 -7.51 -1.36 5.57
CA GLU A 46 -8.03 -2.59 4.95
C GLU A 46 -7.23 -3.82 5.40
N LEU A 47 -7.96 -4.83 5.87
CA LEU A 47 -7.38 -6.12 6.22
C LEU A 47 -7.21 -7.01 4.98
N ALA A 48 -6.21 -7.87 5.02
CA ALA A 48 -5.88 -8.77 3.92
C ALA A 48 -7.04 -9.69 3.51
N THR A 49 -7.90 -10.08 4.45
CA THR A 49 -9.04 -11.00 4.23
C THR A 49 -10.36 -10.29 3.89
N GLY A 50 -10.35 -8.97 3.69
CA GLY A 50 -11.55 -8.21 3.38
C GLY A 50 -12.65 -8.30 4.47
N PRO A 51 -13.90 -7.96 4.13
CA PRO A 51 -15.03 -8.05 5.07
C PRO A 51 -15.35 -9.51 5.40
N VAL A 52 -15.57 -9.80 6.68
CA VAL A 52 -15.87 -11.15 7.19
C VAL A 52 -17.35 -11.24 7.56
N VAL A 53 -18.06 -12.23 6.99
CA VAL A 53 -19.46 -12.50 7.36
C VAL A 53 -19.48 -13.31 8.65
N TYR A 54 -19.91 -12.69 9.74
CA TYR A 54 -20.12 -13.35 11.02
C TYR A 54 -21.62 -13.62 11.25
N ASP A 55 -22.04 -14.88 11.09
CA ASP A 55 -23.45 -15.31 11.19
C ASP A 55 -23.70 -16.35 12.30
N LEU A 56 -22.92 -16.28 13.38
CA LEU A 56 -23.14 -17.11 14.57
C LEU A 56 -24.23 -16.50 15.47
N TRP A 57 -24.72 -17.32 16.42
CA TRP A 57 -25.85 -17.00 17.29
C TRP A 57 -25.68 -15.69 18.08
N ASP A 58 -24.44 -15.29 18.36
CA ASP A 58 -24.09 -14.11 19.15
C ASP A 58 -23.81 -12.86 18.29
N GLY A 59 -23.87 -12.96 16.96
CA GLY A 59 -23.48 -11.89 16.05
C GLY A 59 -24.24 -10.57 16.24
N ASN A 60 -25.49 -10.65 16.71
CA ASN A 60 -26.35 -9.49 16.98
C ASN A 60 -26.59 -9.22 18.48
N THR A 61 -25.93 -9.97 19.37
CA THR A 61 -26.09 -9.85 20.83
C THR A 61 -24.79 -9.42 21.51
N THR A 62 -23.64 -9.80 20.96
CA THR A 62 -22.33 -9.32 21.37
C THR A 62 -22.00 -8.01 20.65
N TYR A 63 -21.71 -6.97 21.43
CA TYR A 63 -21.32 -5.64 20.95
C TYR A 63 -19.92 -5.30 21.43
N GLY A 64 -19.19 -4.57 20.58
CA GLY A 64 -17.87 -4.01 20.87
C GLY A 64 -17.76 -2.58 20.36
N CYS A 65 -16.72 -1.88 20.80
CA CYS A 65 -16.44 -0.54 20.33
C CYS A 65 -15.59 -0.58 19.06
N ARG A 66 -16.08 0.07 18.01
CA ARG A 66 -15.27 0.44 16.87
C ARG A 66 -14.76 1.86 17.09
N CYS A 67 -13.49 1.99 17.42
CA CYS A 67 -12.90 3.29 17.71
C CYS A 67 -12.78 4.15 16.45
N ASP A 68 -12.95 5.45 16.64
CA ASP A 68 -12.61 6.45 15.64
C ASP A 68 -11.09 6.43 15.39
N PRO A 69 -10.63 6.87 14.21
CA PRO A 69 -9.20 7.03 13.94
C PRO A 69 -8.50 7.81 15.06
N TRP A 70 -7.24 7.46 15.35
CA TRP A 70 -6.45 7.93 16.50
C TRP A 70 -6.86 7.41 17.87
N TYR A 71 -7.99 6.73 18.03
CA TYR A 71 -8.39 6.15 19.32
C TYR A 71 -8.29 4.63 19.31
N PHE A 72 -7.96 4.05 20.46
CA PHE A 72 -7.85 2.62 20.63
C PHE A 72 -8.17 2.20 22.07
N GLY A 73 -8.13 0.89 22.30
CA GLY A 73 -8.51 0.26 23.56
C GLY A 73 -9.93 -0.28 23.53
N PRO A 74 -10.33 -1.05 24.55
CA PRO A 74 -11.63 -1.72 24.58
C PRO A 74 -12.83 -0.75 24.65
N ASP A 75 -12.59 0.47 25.15
CA ASP A 75 -13.58 1.53 25.31
C ASP A 75 -13.21 2.81 24.53
N CYS A 76 -12.22 2.74 23.64
CA CYS A 76 -11.74 3.87 22.84
C CYS A 76 -11.27 5.10 23.64
N ALA A 77 -10.87 4.92 24.91
CA ALA A 77 -10.42 6.04 25.74
C ALA A 77 -8.98 6.48 25.44
N LYS A 78 -8.15 5.61 24.87
CA LYS A 78 -6.72 5.86 24.64
C LYS A 78 -6.49 6.42 23.24
N ARG A 79 -5.46 7.26 23.11
CA ARG A 79 -5.03 7.89 21.86
C ARG A 79 -3.74 7.26 21.35
N ASN A 80 -3.68 6.94 20.06
CA ASN A 80 -2.44 6.53 19.40
C ASN A 80 -1.49 7.72 19.29
N CYS A 81 -0.19 7.51 19.50
CA CYS A 81 0.81 8.54 19.18
C CYS A 81 1.30 8.45 17.74
N LYS A 82 1.92 9.51 17.24
CA LYS A 82 2.48 9.51 15.89
C LYS A 82 3.54 8.41 15.71
N VAL A 83 3.56 7.81 14.52
CA VAL A 83 4.60 6.87 14.11
C VAL A 83 5.67 7.56 13.27
N GLY A 84 6.83 6.94 13.20
CA GLY A 84 7.91 7.37 12.33
C GLY A 84 8.95 6.28 12.12
N VAL A 85 9.84 6.48 11.16
CA VAL A 85 11.00 5.59 10.96
C VAL A 85 11.92 5.74 12.16
N ASP A 86 12.33 4.62 12.76
CA ASP A 86 13.44 4.61 13.72
C ASP A 86 14.70 5.14 13.03
N PRO A 87 15.26 6.29 13.46
CA PRO A 87 16.44 6.87 12.82
C PRO A 87 17.65 5.92 12.80
N LEU A 88 17.74 4.93 13.70
CA LEU A 88 18.83 3.95 13.68
C LEU A 88 18.71 2.96 12.51
N TYR A 89 17.51 2.71 11.99
CA TYR A 89 17.31 1.85 10.83
C TYR A 89 17.93 2.46 9.56
N LEU A 90 17.96 3.80 9.46
CA LEU A 90 18.52 4.51 8.31
C LEU A 90 20.03 4.27 8.10
N ALA A 91 20.73 3.79 9.14
CA ALA A 91 22.14 3.42 9.03
C ALA A 91 22.35 2.10 8.24
N ALA A 92 21.34 1.22 8.20
CA ALA A 92 21.46 -0.12 7.64
C ALA A 92 20.47 -0.38 6.48
N GLY A 93 19.36 0.34 6.40
CA GLY A 93 18.28 0.08 5.43
C GLY A 93 17.70 1.35 4.84
N THR A 94 16.80 1.16 3.86
CA THR A 94 16.06 2.25 3.22
C THR A 94 14.56 2.00 3.38
N PRO A 95 13.83 2.92 4.07
CA PRO A 95 12.40 2.77 4.27
C PRO A 95 11.67 2.84 2.92
N SER A 96 10.60 2.07 2.78
CA SER A 96 9.73 2.15 1.61
C SER A 96 8.59 3.10 1.91
N PHE A 97 8.51 4.19 1.15
CA PHE A 97 7.42 5.16 1.22
C PHE A 97 6.27 4.80 0.29
N GLU A 98 5.05 5.22 0.64
CA GLU A 98 3.86 5.01 -0.18
C GLU A 98 3.91 5.85 -1.45
N THR A 99 3.83 5.19 -2.61
CA THR A 99 3.83 5.82 -3.92
C THR A 99 2.63 5.35 -4.73
N PHE A 100 1.87 6.30 -5.27
CA PHE A 100 0.64 6.03 -6.01
C PHE A 100 0.58 6.88 -7.29
N VAL A 101 -0.26 6.46 -8.24
CA VAL A 101 -0.53 7.22 -9.46
C VAL A 101 -1.99 7.62 -9.50
N VAL A 102 -2.23 8.90 -9.76
CA VAL A 102 -3.57 9.46 -9.97
C VAL A 102 -3.82 9.57 -11.46
N HIS A 103 -4.90 8.94 -11.94
CA HIS A 103 -5.42 9.09 -13.29
C HIS A 103 -6.78 9.78 -13.25
N ALA A 104 -6.92 10.86 -14.01
CA ALA A 104 -8.20 11.54 -14.20
C ALA A 104 -8.34 11.91 -15.68
N TYR A 105 -9.22 11.22 -16.40
CA TYR A 105 -9.27 11.32 -17.85
C TYR A 105 -10.68 11.12 -18.41
N ILE A 106 -10.85 11.52 -19.67
CA ILE A 106 -12.02 11.19 -20.47
C ILE A 106 -11.61 10.22 -21.58
N LYS A 107 -12.44 9.23 -21.88
CA LYS A 107 -12.11 8.17 -22.87
C LYS A 107 -11.86 8.74 -24.27
N GLN A 108 -12.55 9.81 -24.63
CA GLN A 108 -12.42 10.47 -25.93
C GLN A 108 -12.73 11.97 -25.81
N GLY A 109 -12.09 12.78 -26.66
CA GLY A 109 -12.38 14.20 -26.78
C GLY A 109 -11.31 15.09 -26.15
N THR A 110 -11.66 16.35 -25.94
CA THR A 110 -10.80 17.36 -25.31
C THR A 110 -11.29 17.62 -23.90
N ILE A 111 -10.36 17.74 -22.95
CA ILE A 111 -10.68 18.08 -21.56
C ILE A 111 -11.42 19.43 -21.51
N PRO A 112 -12.68 19.47 -21.01
CA PRO A 112 -13.41 20.72 -20.84
C PRO A 112 -12.72 21.68 -19.85
N ALA A 113 -12.99 22.97 -20.00
CA ALA A 113 -12.59 23.94 -18.98
C ALA A 113 -13.31 23.63 -17.65
N ASN A 114 -12.63 23.91 -16.54
CA ASN A 114 -13.11 23.64 -15.18
C ASN A 114 -13.29 22.15 -14.84
N SER A 115 -12.69 21.21 -15.60
CA SER A 115 -12.61 19.81 -15.19
C SER A 115 -11.81 19.63 -13.91
N TRP A 116 -12.30 18.80 -12.99
CA TRP A 116 -11.65 18.57 -11.70
C TRP A 116 -11.80 17.15 -11.18
N ILE A 117 -10.85 16.76 -10.33
CA ILE A 117 -10.89 15.56 -9.50
C ILE A 117 -10.69 15.93 -8.03
N ARG A 118 -11.34 15.19 -7.13
CA ARG A 118 -11.20 15.31 -5.69
C ARG A 118 -10.78 13.95 -5.14
N LEU A 119 -9.71 13.95 -4.35
CA LEU A 119 -9.19 12.73 -3.76
C LEU A 119 -9.69 12.59 -2.32
N ARG A 120 -9.93 11.34 -1.92
CA ARG A 120 -10.00 10.92 -0.53
C ARG A 120 -8.64 10.32 -0.18
N VAL A 121 -8.00 10.89 0.83
CA VAL A 121 -6.68 10.45 1.30
C VAL A 121 -6.81 9.94 2.73
N PHE A 122 -5.93 9.03 3.13
CA PHE A 122 -5.99 8.36 4.42
C PHE A 122 -4.71 8.62 5.21
N ASP A 123 -4.82 8.85 6.51
CA ASP A 123 -3.66 8.84 7.39
C ASP A 123 -3.24 7.41 7.77
N TYR A 124 -2.17 7.29 8.56
CA TYR A 124 -1.66 6.01 9.04
C TYR A 124 -2.71 5.21 9.85
N TYR A 125 -3.58 5.89 10.60
CA TYR A 125 -4.61 5.27 11.43
C TYR A 125 -5.94 5.05 10.70
N GLY A 126 -6.03 5.46 9.43
CA GLY A 126 -7.19 5.30 8.58
C GLY A 126 -8.23 6.41 8.72
N GLU A 127 -7.88 7.59 9.23
CA GLU A 127 -8.71 8.80 9.11
C GLU A 127 -8.74 9.26 7.66
N ALA A 128 -9.95 9.51 7.15
CA ALA A 128 -10.15 9.94 5.77
C ALA A 128 -10.31 11.45 5.66
N TYR A 129 -9.53 12.06 4.78
CA TYR A 129 -9.59 13.48 4.45
C TYR A 129 -9.97 13.66 2.98
N LEU A 130 -10.67 14.75 2.67
CA LEU A 130 -10.98 15.13 1.30
C LEU A 130 -10.10 16.30 0.88
N THR A 131 -9.42 16.16 -0.26
CA THR A 131 -8.65 17.27 -0.84
C THR A 131 -9.58 18.40 -1.30
N GLU A 132 -9.00 19.54 -1.63
CA GLU A 132 -9.67 20.53 -2.48
C GLU A 132 -9.87 19.97 -3.90
N ARG A 133 -10.65 20.67 -4.73
CA ARG A 133 -10.82 20.30 -6.14
C ARG A 133 -9.50 20.53 -6.88
N ILE A 134 -8.96 19.48 -7.48
CA ILE A 134 -7.74 19.51 -8.26
C ILE A 134 -8.13 19.71 -9.73
N ALA A 135 -7.64 20.78 -10.35
CA ALA A 135 -7.88 21.03 -11.76
C ALA A 135 -7.22 19.94 -12.63
N VAL A 136 -7.93 19.47 -13.64
CA VAL A 136 -7.42 18.49 -14.61
C VAL A 136 -7.10 19.21 -15.91
N LEU A 137 -5.84 19.17 -16.32
CA LEU A 137 -5.39 19.61 -17.64
C LEU A 137 -4.98 18.39 -18.47
N ASP A 138 -5.12 18.49 -19.79
CA ASP A 138 -4.64 17.45 -20.70
C ASP A 138 -3.10 17.44 -20.74
N ASP A 139 -2.51 16.36 -20.25
CA ASP A 139 -1.05 16.17 -20.16
C ASP A 139 -0.36 15.94 -21.51
N ALA A 140 -1.14 15.72 -22.59
CA ALA A 140 -0.62 15.71 -23.95
C ALA A 140 -0.13 17.10 -24.41
N THR A 141 -0.62 18.17 -23.79
CA THR A 141 -0.13 19.53 -24.03
C THR A 141 1.16 19.77 -23.24
N ALA A 142 2.21 20.20 -23.92
CA ALA A 142 3.52 20.43 -23.31
C ALA A 142 3.43 21.36 -22.09
N GLY A 143 4.00 20.93 -20.96
CA GLY A 143 4.00 21.68 -19.69
C GLY A 143 2.83 21.36 -18.76
N ASN A 144 1.68 20.90 -19.29
CA ASN A 144 0.51 20.61 -18.46
C ASN A 144 0.76 19.48 -17.45
N GLY A 145 1.58 18.48 -17.78
CA GLY A 145 1.95 17.42 -16.84
C GLY A 145 2.58 17.96 -15.55
N ALA A 146 3.44 18.99 -15.64
CA ALA A 146 4.06 19.62 -14.47
C ALA A 146 3.04 20.46 -13.67
N LEU A 147 2.13 21.16 -14.35
CA LEU A 147 1.05 21.93 -13.72
C LEU A 147 0.08 21.00 -12.96
N ASN A 148 -0.29 19.88 -13.57
CA ASN A 148 -1.08 18.82 -12.97
C ASN A 148 -0.41 18.28 -11.70
N ALA A 149 0.89 17.95 -11.77
CA ALA A 149 1.65 17.46 -10.63
C ALA A 149 1.73 18.49 -9.48
N ALA A 150 1.92 19.77 -9.81
CA ALA A 150 1.92 20.85 -8.83
C ALA A 150 0.54 21.05 -8.18
N ALA A 151 -0.55 20.93 -8.95
CA ALA A 151 -1.92 21.03 -8.45
C ALA A 151 -2.24 19.89 -7.46
N VAL A 152 -1.87 18.64 -7.80
CA VAL A 152 -2.05 17.49 -6.90
C VAL A 152 -1.22 17.67 -5.63
N LYS A 153 0.07 18.03 -5.75
CA LYS A 153 0.94 18.30 -4.59
C LYS A 153 0.33 19.35 -3.66
N THR A 154 -0.13 20.47 -4.22
CA THR A 154 -0.71 21.57 -3.42
C THR A 154 -1.96 21.11 -2.68
N ALA A 155 -2.85 20.37 -3.35
CA ALA A 155 -4.06 19.86 -2.73
C ALA A 155 -3.80 18.84 -1.60
N LEU A 156 -2.70 18.07 -1.69
CA LEU A 156 -2.26 17.15 -0.63
C LEU A 156 -1.65 17.88 0.57
N LEU A 157 -0.86 18.93 0.33
CA LEU A 157 -0.26 19.75 1.40
C LEU A 157 -1.28 20.67 2.11
N ASN A 158 -2.38 21.03 1.43
CA ASN A 158 -3.46 21.83 2.01
C ASN A 158 -4.39 21.02 2.95
N ILE A 159 -4.18 19.71 3.09
CA ILE A 159 -4.92 18.92 4.07
C ILE A 159 -4.64 19.47 5.48
N PRO A 160 -5.68 19.66 6.33
CA PRO A 160 -5.52 20.23 7.66
C PRO A 160 -4.52 19.49 8.56
N ASN A 161 -4.15 20.13 9.67
CA ASN A 161 -3.33 19.55 10.74
C ASN A 161 -1.94 19.05 10.32
N LEU A 162 -1.45 19.46 9.15
CA LEU A 162 -0.17 19.01 8.60
C LEU A 162 -0.09 17.47 8.56
N THR A 163 -1.22 16.79 8.24
CA THR A 163 -1.27 15.33 8.12
C THR A 163 -0.19 14.80 7.17
N TYR A 164 0.12 15.55 6.11
CA TYR A 164 1.26 15.33 5.23
C TYR A 164 2.15 16.56 5.20
N ARG A 165 3.33 16.50 5.80
CA ARG A 165 4.31 17.60 5.79
C ARG A 165 5.10 17.68 4.49
N ASP A 166 5.45 16.52 3.93
CA ASP A 166 6.26 16.43 2.72
C ASP A 166 5.68 15.42 1.74
N VAL A 167 5.37 15.95 0.56
CA VAL A 167 4.80 15.24 -0.57
C VAL A 167 5.49 15.72 -1.83
N LYS A 168 5.90 14.77 -2.67
CA LYS A 168 6.39 15.08 -4.01
C LYS A 168 5.49 14.43 -5.04
N CYS A 169 5.20 15.18 -6.09
CA CYS A 169 4.49 14.69 -7.26
C CYS A 169 5.26 15.10 -8.53
N GLU A 170 5.31 14.20 -9.50
CA GLU A 170 5.84 14.44 -10.85
C GLU A 170 4.83 13.90 -11.87
N ALA A 171 4.87 14.39 -13.11
CA ALA A 171 4.09 13.78 -14.18
C ALA A 171 4.50 12.31 -14.35
N THR A 172 3.54 11.41 -14.53
CA THR A 172 3.82 9.96 -14.57
C THR A 172 4.79 9.60 -15.69
N GLY A 173 5.80 8.80 -15.36
CA GLY A 173 6.84 8.39 -16.31
C GLY A 173 7.83 9.50 -16.72
N ALA A 174 7.76 10.68 -16.09
CA ALA A 174 8.66 11.80 -16.29
C ALA A 174 9.34 12.22 -14.97
N GLY A 175 10.16 13.28 -15.03
CA GLY A 175 10.88 13.81 -13.87
C GLY A 175 12.21 13.09 -13.62
N THR A 176 12.79 13.33 -12.43
CA THR A 176 14.12 12.81 -12.07
C THR A 176 14.05 11.71 -11.03
N GLN A 177 12.98 11.68 -10.22
CA GLN A 177 12.82 10.70 -9.15
C GLN A 177 11.78 9.64 -9.50
N PHE A 178 10.71 10.01 -10.23
CA PHE A 178 9.59 9.10 -10.47
C PHE A 178 9.47 8.62 -11.93
N ALA A 179 10.43 8.94 -12.80
CA ALA A 179 10.41 8.53 -14.20
C ALA A 179 10.37 7.01 -14.43
N GLY A 180 10.89 6.24 -13.46
CA GLY A 180 10.88 4.77 -13.49
C GLY A 180 9.50 4.15 -13.19
N TYR A 181 8.59 4.87 -12.52
CA TYR A 181 7.23 4.39 -12.31
C TYR A 181 6.44 4.53 -13.61
N LYS A 182 5.96 3.40 -14.14
CA LYS A 182 5.17 3.34 -15.36
C LYS A 182 3.74 2.99 -15.02
N SER A 183 2.81 3.83 -15.45
CA SER A 183 1.37 3.59 -15.38
C SER A 183 0.70 4.39 -16.49
N VAL A 184 0.12 3.70 -17.45
CA VAL A 184 -0.47 4.28 -18.66
C VAL A 184 -1.97 4.07 -18.58
N ARG A 185 -2.71 5.17 -18.63
CA ARG A 185 -4.17 5.13 -18.71
C ARG A 185 -4.63 4.32 -19.94
N PRO A 186 -5.68 3.49 -19.84
CA PRO A 186 -6.12 2.60 -20.93
C PRO A 186 -6.48 3.32 -22.24
N ALA A 187 -7.11 4.50 -22.18
CA ALA A 187 -7.37 5.38 -23.32
C ALA A 187 -7.87 6.75 -22.83
N GLY A 188 -7.42 7.86 -23.43
CA GLY A 188 -8.01 9.17 -23.17
C GLY A 188 -7.05 10.35 -23.04
N THR A 189 -7.64 11.54 -22.92
CA THR A 189 -6.96 12.80 -22.60
C THR A 189 -7.22 13.15 -21.14
N GLY A 190 -6.24 13.75 -20.45
CA GLY A 190 -6.37 14.05 -19.03
C GLY A 190 -5.06 14.12 -18.26
N LEU A 191 -5.16 13.86 -16.96
CA LEU A 191 -4.09 13.94 -15.99
C LEU A 191 -3.59 12.53 -15.63
N ALA A 192 -2.27 12.34 -15.65
CA ALA A 192 -1.57 11.24 -15.01
C ALA A 192 -0.40 11.77 -14.15
N VAL A 193 -0.48 11.60 -12.82
CA VAL A 193 0.50 12.13 -11.87
C VAL A 193 0.94 11.04 -10.90
N THR A 194 2.24 10.89 -10.72
CA THR A 194 2.83 10.00 -9.70
C THR A 194 3.20 10.83 -8.47
N CYS A 195 2.76 10.40 -7.29
CA CYS A 195 3.05 11.07 -6.02
C CYS A 195 3.60 10.08 -4.99
N GLN A 196 4.47 10.59 -4.11
CA GLN A 196 5.02 9.86 -2.97
C GLN A 196 4.91 10.69 -1.68
N PHE A 197 4.56 10.03 -0.58
CA PHE A 197 4.55 10.62 0.76
C PHE A 197 5.89 10.36 1.47
N TYR A 198 6.68 11.41 1.75
CA TYR A 198 7.99 11.25 2.39
C TYR A 198 7.93 11.29 3.92
N ASP A 199 6.90 11.90 4.50
CA ASP A 199 6.79 12.08 5.94
C ASP A 199 6.11 10.91 6.66
N ASN A 200 5.45 10.02 5.90
CA ASN A 200 4.74 8.88 6.44
C ASN A 200 5.23 7.57 5.77
N PRO A 201 6.21 6.88 6.38
CA PRO A 201 6.81 5.66 5.84
C PRO A 201 5.93 4.42 6.05
N GLY A 202 4.94 4.51 6.94
CA GLY A 202 4.19 3.36 7.40
C GLY A 202 3.21 2.84 6.36
N LYS A 203 2.58 1.72 6.66
CA LYS A 203 1.49 1.19 5.85
C LYS A 203 0.31 2.17 5.86
N ILE A 204 -0.03 2.72 4.69
CA ILE A 204 -1.18 3.61 4.51
C ILE A 204 -2.05 3.04 3.39
N ARG A 205 -3.36 3.23 3.49
CA ARG A 205 -4.27 2.95 2.38
C ARG A 205 -4.01 3.95 1.25
N ILE A 206 -3.92 3.47 0.01
CA ILE A 206 -3.77 4.36 -1.13
C ILE A 206 -4.93 5.37 -1.21
N PRO A 207 -4.71 6.58 -1.74
CA PRO A 207 -5.80 7.50 -2.00
C PRO A 207 -6.85 6.91 -2.95
N GLU A 208 -8.06 7.46 -2.89
CA GLU A 208 -9.17 7.10 -3.78
C GLU A 208 -9.71 8.34 -4.49
N ALA A 209 -10.26 8.16 -5.69
CA ALA A 209 -11.03 9.21 -6.33
C ALA A 209 -12.40 9.34 -5.62
N ALA A 210 -12.59 10.41 -4.85
CA ALA A 210 -13.82 10.66 -4.10
C ALA A 210 -14.95 11.16 -5.02
N SER A 211 -14.60 12.06 -5.93
CA SER A 211 -15.48 12.58 -6.97
C SER A 211 -14.67 13.26 -8.06
N PHE A 212 -15.22 13.32 -9.25
CA PHE A 212 -14.65 14.01 -10.39
C PHE A 212 -15.79 14.49 -11.28
N ASP A 213 -15.54 15.54 -12.05
CA ASP A 213 -16.50 16.07 -13.00
C ASP A 213 -15.78 16.67 -14.21
N PHE A 214 -16.20 16.25 -15.39
CA PHE A 214 -15.79 16.78 -16.67
C PHE A 214 -17.02 17.37 -17.36
N PRO A 215 -17.22 18.70 -17.24
CA PRO A 215 -18.46 19.34 -17.69
C PRO A 215 -18.81 19.03 -19.15
N GLY A 216 -20.02 18.51 -19.38
CA GLY A 216 -20.52 18.19 -20.72
C GLY A 216 -20.09 16.82 -21.27
N ILE A 217 -19.32 16.02 -20.52
CA ILE A 217 -18.95 14.66 -20.90
C ILE A 217 -19.90 13.66 -20.25
N ALA A 218 -20.29 12.59 -20.95
CA ALA A 218 -21.15 11.55 -20.37
C ALA A 218 -20.43 10.82 -19.22
N LEU A 219 -21.15 10.49 -18.14
CA LEU A 219 -20.57 9.83 -16.96
C LEU A 219 -19.84 8.52 -17.29
N ALA A 220 -20.31 7.77 -18.30
CA ALA A 220 -19.68 6.53 -18.75
C ALA A 220 -18.30 6.73 -19.40
N ASP A 221 -17.99 7.96 -19.82
CA ASP A 221 -16.75 8.34 -20.49
C ASP A 221 -15.78 9.09 -19.58
N GLN A 222 -16.19 9.42 -18.35
CA GLN A 222 -15.35 10.06 -17.33
C GLN A 222 -14.75 9.00 -16.42
N VAL A 223 -13.44 9.10 -16.13
CA VAL A 223 -12.75 8.17 -15.23
C VAL A 223 -11.84 8.95 -14.28
N GLY A 224 -11.98 8.67 -12.98
CA GLY A 224 -11.02 9.05 -11.95
C GLY A 224 -10.64 7.82 -11.16
N VAL A 225 -9.36 7.45 -11.17
CA VAL A 225 -8.85 6.26 -10.48
C VAL A 225 -7.46 6.54 -9.93
N VAL A 226 -7.19 5.98 -8.75
CA VAL A 226 -5.85 5.98 -8.17
C VAL A 226 -5.37 4.54 -8.17
N VAL A 227 -4.15 4.31 -8.63
CA VAL A 227 -3.58 2.98 -8.79
C VAL A 227 -2.30 2.83 -7.97
N THR A 228 -2.02 1.60 -7.55
CA THR A 228 -0.78 1.28 -6.83
C THR A 228 0.44 1.46 -7.74
N THR A 229 1.62 1.51 -7.13
CA THR A 229 2.89 1.33 -7.85
C THR A 229 3.68 0.14 -7.30
N ALA A 230 4.89 -0.06 -7.83
CA ALA A 230 5.87 -1.03 -7.34
C ALA A 230 6.40 -0.72 -5.92
N GLN A 231 6.01 0.42 -5.33
CA GLN A 231 6.44 0.80 -3.99
C GLN A 231 5.24 1.20 -3.13
N GLN A 232 5.22 0.64 -1.92
CA GLN A 232 4.17 0.85 -0.92
C GLN A 232 4.82 1.12 0.42
N GLY A 233 4.14 1.92 1.24
CA GLY A 233 4.46 2.13 2.64
C GLY A 233 4.37 0.82 3.41
N GLN A 234 5.35 0.55 4.26
CA GLN A 234 5.39 -0.67 5.07
C GLN A 234 5.88 -0.32 6.46
N ASP A 235 5.39 -1.04 7.46
CA ASP A 235 5.89 -0.87 8.84
C ASP A 235 7.11 -1.75 9.11
N ASP A 236 7.17 -2.86 8.37
CA ASP A 236 8.05 -3.97 8.61
C ASP A 236 9.01 -4.16 7.44
N GLU A 237 10.28 -4.42 7.77
CA GLU A 237 11.34 -4.81 6.85
C GLU A 237 11.56 -6.31 6.92
N TRP A 238 11.47 -6.96 5.76
CA TRP A 238 11.63 -8.40 5.59
C TRP A 238 12.99 -8.76 4.97
N PHE A 239 13.62 -7.79 4.32
CA PHE A 239 14.92 -7.91 3.67
C PHE A 239 16.04 -7.60 4.66
N THR A 240 16.17 -8.43 5.69
CA THR A 240 17.10 -8.18 6.80
C THR A 240 18.51 -8.75 6.55
N VAL A 241 18.73 -9.49 5.46
CA VAL A 241 20.03 -10.10 5.15
C VAL A 241 20.73 -9.27 4.10
N GLN A 242 21.81 -8.59 4.51
CA GLN A 242 22.69 -7.94 3.55
C GLN A 242 23.42 -9.00 2.72
N SER A 243 23.31 -8.90 1.40
CA SER A 243 24.01 -9.79 0.47
C SER A 243 25.32 -9.16 0.00
N ASN A 244 26.15 -9.96 -0.68
CA ASN A 244 27.34 -9.46 -1.39
C ASN A 244 26.99 -8.89 -2.79
N LEU A 245 25.71 -8.75 -3.12
CA LEU A 245 25.26 -8.30 -4.43
C LEU A 245 25.26 -6.78 -4.49
N ILE A 246 25.97 -6.25 -5.49
CA ILE A 246 25.99 -4.82 -5.76
C ILE A 246 25.37 -4.59 -7.13
N TYR A 247 24.35 -3.75 -7.16
CA TYR A 247 23.70 -3.33 -8.39
C TYR A 247 24.71 -2.64 -9.31
N GLY A 248 24.84 -3.11 -10.56
CA GLY A 248 25.64 -2.45 -11.60
C GLY A 248 24.75 -1.68 -12.57
N SER A 249 23.94 -2.39 -13.34
CA SER A 249 23.04 -1.81 -14.34
C SER A 249 21.85 -2.71 -14.63
N THR A 250 20.82 -2.15 -15.26
CA THR A 250 19.68 -2.93 -15.77
C THR A 250 19.68 -2.93 -17.29
N SER A 251 19.34 -4.06 -17.89
CA SER A 251 19.15 -4.21 -19.34
C SER A 251 18.03 -3.31 -19.87
N VAL A 252 18.05 -3.06 -21.18
CA VAL A 252 17.04 -2.20 -21.84
C VAL A 252 15.62 -2.74 -21.66
N ASP A 253 15.44 -4.06 -21.69
CA ASP A 253 14.15 -4.74 -21.44
C ASP A 253 13.77 -4.78 -19.95
N GLY A 254 14.67 -4.43 -19.03
CA GLY A 254 14.42 -4.44 -17.59
C GLY A 254 14.47 -5.82 -16.96
N LEU A 255 14.68 -6.89 -17.73
CA LEU A 255 14.58 -8.28 -17.24
C LEU A 255 15.90 -8.82 -16.67
N THR A 256 17.01 -8.12 -16.89
CA THR A 256 18.33 -8.55 -16.40
C THR A 256 19.00 -7.43 -15.61
N ILE A 257 19.46 -7.75 -14.40
CA ILE A 257 20.37 -6.89 -13.64
C ILE A 257 21.78 -7.44 -13.78
N THR A 258 22.70 -6.60 -14.24
CA THR A 258 24.14 -6.85 -14.19
C THR A 258 24.69 -6.39 -12.85
N LEU A 259 25.48 -7.25 -12.22
CA LEU A 259 26.08 -7.01 -10.91
C LEU A 259 27.51 -6.48 -11.06
N SER A 260 27.92 -5.50 -10.24
CA SER A 260 29.24 -4.86 -10.33
C SER A 260 30.33 -5.60 -9.54
N SER A 261 29.96 -6.33 -8.50
CA SER A 261 30.82 -7.30 -7.80
C SER A 261 29.96 -8.14 -6.85
N GLY A 262 30.10 -9.46 -6.88
CA GLY A 262 29.40 -10.38 -5.98
C GLY A 262 29.03 -11.69 -6.68
N ASP A 263 29.24 -12.83 -6.02
CA ASP A 263 28.75 -14.14 -6.49
C ASP A 263 27.36 -14.42 -5.87
N PRO A 264 26.25 -14.24 -6.61
CA PRO A 264 24.91 -14.49 -6.09
C PRO A 264 24.60 -15.94 -5.81
N THR A 265 25.42 -16.90 -6.24
CA THR A 265 25.16 -18.31 -5.91
C THR A 265 25.20 -18.59 -4.40
N THR A 266 25.85 -17.71 -3.62
CA THR A 266 25.92 -17.80 -2.16
C THR A 266 24.65 -17.36 -1.42
N THR A 267 23.81 -16.50 -2.03
CA THR A 267 22.62 -15.92 -1.38
C THR A 267 21.31 -16.17 -2.12
N VAL A 268 21.39 -16.38 -3.44
CA VAL A 268 20.29 -16.71 -4.35
C VAL A 268 20.65 -18.02 -5.06
N PRO A 269 20.07 -19.16 -4.65
CA PRO A 269 20.34 -20.43 -5.32
C PRO A 269 20.01 -20.36 -6.81
N ALA A 270 20.86 -20.95 -7.64
CA ALA A 270 20.63 -21.00 -9.08
C ALA A 270 19.24 -21.62 -9.38
N ASN A 271 18.42 -20.89 -10.14
CA ASN A 271 17.07 -21.27 -10.57
C ASN A 271 15.99 -21.32 -9.47
N THR A 272 16.20 -20.66 -8.33
CA THR A 272 15.14 -20.52 -7.31
C THR A 272 14.58 -19.09 -7.33
N PRO A 273 13.24 -18.92 -7.38
CA PRO A 273 12.63 -17.60 -7.24
C PRO A 273 12.96 -17.02 -5.86
N GLN A 274 13.44 -15.79 -5.82
CA GLN A 274 13.71 -15.06 -4.58
C GLN A 274 13.38 -13.57 -4.74
N LEU A 275 12.77 -12.98 -3.71
CA LEU A 275 12.64 -11.53 -3.64
C LEU A 275 13.97 -10.92 -3.19
N ILE A 276 14.37 -9.86 -3.87
CA ILE A 276 15.59 -9.09 -3.60
C ILE A 276 15.19 -7.62 -3.54
N LYS A 277 15.67 -6.91 -2.52
CA LYS A 277 15.45 -5.47 -2.36
C LYS A 277 16.73 -4.70 -2.68
N PHE A 278 16.63 -3.75 -3.59
CA PHE A 278 17.67 -2.77 -3.88
C PHE A 278 17.15 -1.37 -3.50
N ALA A 279 17.80 -0.72 -2.53
CA ALA A 279 17.29 0.51 -1.92
C ALA A 279 15.83 0.33 -1.47
N GLN A 280 14.87 1.02 -2.08
CA GLN A 280 13.43 0.92 -1.77
C GLN A 280 12.65 -0.05 -2.70
N HIS A 281 13.30 -0.60 -3.72
CA HIS A 281 12.63 -1.38 -4.77
C HIS A 281 12.81 -2.89 -4.53
N VAL A 282 11.69 -3.61 -4.57
CA VAL A 282 11.68 -5.07 -4.48
C VAL A 282 11.51 -5.65 -5.88
N VAL A 283 12.35 -6.61 -6.22
CA VAL A 283 12.32 -7.35 -7.48
C VAL A 283 12.28 -8.85 -7.22
N LEU A 284 11.69 -9.61 -8.14
CA LEU A 284 11.68 -11.06 -8.10
C LEU A 284 12.71 -11.63 -9.08
N ALA A 285 13.79 -12.21 -8.56
CA ALA A 285 14.79 -12.92 -9.35
C ALA A 285 14.36 -14.39 -9.50
N LEU A 286 14.35 -14.91 -10.73
CA LEU A 286 14.06 -16.32 -11.03
C LEU A 286 15.31 -17.18 -11.08
N SER A 287 16.42 -16.58 -11.53
CA SER A 287 17.70 -17.24 -11.63
C SER A 287 18.84 -16.23 -11.48
N SER A 288 20.01 -16.75 -11.15
CA SER A 288 21.21 -15.99 -10.87
C SER A 288 22.44 -16.66 -11.49
N THR A 289 23.42 -15.85 -11.88
CA THR A 289 24.78 -16.26 -12.25
C THR A 289 25.79 -15.34 -11.56
N ALA A 290 27.08 -15.66 -11.56
CA ALA A 290 28.15 -14.85 -10.97
C ALA A 290 28.09 -13.33 -11.28
N THR A 291 27.46 -12.91 -12.37
CA THR A 291 27.40 -11.50 -12.79
C THR A 291 25.99 -11.00 -13.10
N THR A 292 24.97 -11.85 -13.07
CA THR A 292 23.62 -11.46 -13.50
C THR A 292 22.50 -12.02 -12.63
N LEU A 293 21.41 -11.26 -12.53
CA LEU A 293 20.12 -11.72 -12.03
C LEU A 293 19.10 -11.63 -13.18
N VAL A 294 18.31 -12.67 -13.36
CA VAL A 294 17.18 -12.70 -14.29
C VAL A 294 15.90 -12.48 -13.51
N LEU A 295 15.12 -11.47 -13.89
CA LEU A 295 13.91 -11.06 -13.20
C LEU A 295 12.65 -11.65 -13.85
N GLN A 296 11.63 -11.92 -13.03
CA GLN A 296 10.30 -12.28 -13.52
C GLN A 296 9.55 -11.08 -14.11
N PHE A 297 9.72 -9.91 -13.50
CA PHE A 297 9.04 -8.68 -13.91
C PHE A 297 10.08 -7.59 -14.21
N PRO A 298 9.98 -6.89 -15.35
CA PRO A 298 10.91 -5.83 -15.71
C PRO A 298 11.11 -4.77 -14.63
N PHE A 299 12.35 -4.37 -14.40
CA PHE A 299 12.71 -3.27 -13.53
C PHE A 299 13.20 -2.07 -14.37
N LYS A 300 12.53 -0.92 -14.29
CA LYS A 300 12.86 0.29 -15.09
C LYS A 300 13.29 1.49 -14.24
N HIS A 301 13.59 1.29 -12.97
CA HIS A 301 14.05 2.38 -12.11
C HIS A 301 15.56 2.55 -12.22
N THR A 302 15.99 3.81 -12.20
CA THR A 302 17.41 4.15 -12.06
C THR A 302 17.76 4.18 -10.58
N ILE A 303 18.71 3.32 -10.18
CA ILE A 303 19.25 3.29 -8.81
C ILE A 303 20.78 3.44 -8.86
N GLY A 304 21.40 3.80 -7.74
CA GLY A 304 22.84 4.01 -7.68
C GLY A 304 23.63 2.72 -7.93
N THR A 305 24.72 2.81 -8.70
CA THR A 305 25.61 1.69 -9.10
C THR A 305 26.45 1.08 -7.95
N SER A 306 26.21 1.53 -6.72
CA SER A 306 26.82 0.99 -5.50
C SER A 306 25.77 0.56 -4.47
N THR A 307 24.52 0.38 -4.92
CA THR A 307 23.43 -0.08 -4.06
C THR A 307 23.61 -1.56 -3.75
N VAL A 308 23.78 -1.87 -2.47
CA VAL A 308 23.84 -3.25 -1.98
C VAL A 308 22.42 -3.84 -1.97
N ALA A 309 22.30 -5.10 -2.37
CA ALA A 309 21.05 -5.84 -2.31
C ALA A 309 20.84 -6.45 -0.93
N PHE A 310 19.59 -6.41 -0.48
CA PHE A 310 19.13 -7.13 0.69
C PHE A 310 18.21 -8.25 0.26
N THR A 311 18.34 -9.41 0.89
CA THR A 311 17.50 -10.57 0.63
C THR A 311 16.66 -10.88 1.87
N THR A 312 15.59 -11.63 1.66
CA THR A 312 14.88 -12.25 2.77
C THR A 312 15.77 -13.33 3.38
N ASN A 313 15.62 -13.59 4.68
CA ASN A 313 16.28 -14.74 5.31
C ASN A 313 15.92 -16.01 4.53
N SER A 314 16.92 -16.67 3.93
CA SER A 314 16.74 -17.93 3.23
C SER A 314 16.44 -19.03 4.26
N PRO A 315 15.31 -19.75 4.17
CA PRO A 315 14.94 -20.70 5.19
C PRO A 315 14.72 -22.06 4.55
N THR A 316 15.71 -22.93 4.69
CA THR A 316 15.42 -24.36 4.66
C THR A 316 14.59 -24.70 5.90
N GLY A 317 13.32 -25.07 5.73
CA GLY A 317 12.44 -25.51 6.83
C GLY A 317 10.96 -25.12 6.67
N ALA A 318 10.10 -25.62 7.57
CA ALA A 318 8.65 -25.37 7.54
C ALA A 318 8.22 -23.94 7.92
N THR A 319 9.15 -23.10 8.38
CA THR A 319 8.93 -21.71 8.85
C THR A 319 9.44 -20.67 7.85
N ALA A 320 9.59 -21.10 6.60
CA ALA A 320 10.31 -20.42 5.56
C ALA A 320 9.53 -19.29 4.88
N PHE A 321 10.21 -18.17 4.61
CA PHE A 321 9.85 -17.33 3.46
C PHE A 321 9.80 -18.20 2.20
N THR A 322 8.62 -18.34 1.60
CA THR A 322 8.43 -19.12 0.38
C THR A 322 7.68 -18.32 -0.69
N LEU A 323 8.05 -18.61 -1.93
CA LEU A 323 7.39 -18.09 -3.11
C LEU A 323 6.79 -19.27 -3.86
N ALA A 324 5.49 -19.24 -4.06
CA ALA A 324 4.78 -20.20 -4.90
C ALA A 324 4.24 -19.48 -6.13
N GLU A 325 4.51 -20.03 -7.30
CA GLU A 325 3.91 -19.54 -8.53
C GLU A 325 2.38 -19.74 -8.47
N GLY A 326 1.62 -18.67 -8.68
CA GLY A 326 0.17 -18.68 -8.64
C GLY A 326 -0.47 -19.09 -9.97
N GLU A 327 -1.81 -19.08 -9.99
CA GLU A 327 -2.59 -19.31 -11.19
C GLU A 327 -2.33 -18.21 -12.23
N ALA A 328 -2.27 -18.59 -13.51
CA ALA A 328 -2.10 -17.63 -14.59
C ALA A 328 -3.33 -16.73 -14.71
N VAL A 329 -3.07 -15.45 -14.95
CA VAL A 329 -4.13 -14.50 -15.27
C VAL A 329 -4.75 -14.89 -16.62
N ALA A 330 -6.03 -15.22 -16.61
CA ALA A 330 -6.77 -15.68 -17.78
C ALA A 330 -7.10 -14.54 -18.77
N THR A 331 -7.33 -13.33 -18.27
CA THR A 331 -7.59 -12.12 -19.06
C THR A 331 -6.72 -10.97 -18.58
N THR A 332 -6.25 -10.09 -19.47
CA THR A 332 -5.46 -8.91 -19.07
C THR A 332 -6.12 -8.15 -17.93
N VAL A 333 -5.35 -7.83 -16.88
CA VAL A 333 -5.78 -6.92 -15.82
C VAL A 333 -5.52 -5.50 -16.32
N ALA A 334 -6.58 -4.71 -16.50
CA ALA A 334 -6.42 -3.34 -16.98
C ALA A 334 -5.87 -2.44 -15.87
N VAL A 335 -5.21 -1.34 -16.26
CA VAL A 335 -4.81 -0.33 -15.29
C VAL A 335 -6.05 0.26 -14.62
N GLY A 336 -6.11 0.21 -13.29
CA GLY A 336 -7.27 0.63 -12.52
C GLY A 336 -8.25 -0.49 -12.16
N ASP A 337 -8.09 -1.70 -12.70
CA ASP A 337 -8.86 -2.86 -12.26
C ASP A 337 -8.29 -3.42 -10.96
N ASP A 338 -9.16 -3.89 -10.08
CA ASP A 338 -8.81 -4.54 -8.82
C ASP A 338 -9.30 -5.99 -8.76
N ILE A 339 -9.63 -6.58 -9.92
CA ILE A 339 -10.07 -7.96 -10.06
C ILE A 339 -9.16 -8.69 -11.05
N ILE A 340 -8.68 -9.86 -10.64
CA ILE A 340 -7.94 -10.80 -11.49
C ILE A 340 -8.87 -11.96 -11.87
N ASP A 341 -8.91 -12.30 -13.16
CA ASP A 341 -9.54 -13.54 -13.66
C ASP A 341 -8.52 -14.69 -13.59
N LEU A 342 -8.85 -15.73 -12.83
CA LEU A 342 -8.05 -16.94 -12.61
C LEU A 342 -8.48 -18.12 -13.50
N GLY A 343 -9.43 -17.89 -14.42
CA GLY A 343 -9.93 -18.87 -15.36
C GLY A 343 -10.95 -19.83 -14.76
N THR A 344 -11.22 -20.93 -15.45
CA THR A 344 -12.33 -21.85 -15.12
C THR A 344 -12.00 -22.90 -14.07
N THR A 345 -10.72 -23.07 -13.74
CA THR A 345 -10.26 -24.07 -12.78
C THR A 345 -10.22 -23.46 -11.38
N ALA A 346 -10.71 -24.21 -10.38
CA ALA A 346 -10.65 -23.75 -9.01
C ALA A 346 -9.20 -23.47 -8.57
N PRO A 347 -8.90 -22.27 -8.05
CA PRO A 347 -7.55 -21.92 -7.65
C PRO A 347 -7.15 -22.70 -6.38
N THR A 348 -5.88 -23.10 -6.34
CA THR A 348 -5.29 -23.88 -5.24
C THR A 348 -4.19 -23.10 -4.51
N VAL A 349 -3.52 -22.18 -5.20
CA VAL A 349 -2.44 -21.34 -4.67
C VAL A 349 -3.02 -20.00 -4.20
N ILE A 350 -3.69 -19.28 -5.10
CA ILE A 350 -4.31 -17.99 -4.79
C ILE A 350 -5.63 -18.21 -4.05
N THR A 351 -5.59 -18.00 -2.74
CA THR A 351 -6.77 -18.08 -1.85
C THR A 351 -7.01 -16.75 -1.16
N THR A 352 -8.21 -16.54 -0.61
CA THR A 352 -8.51 -15.36 0.23
C THR A 352 -7.46 -15.20 1.35
N GLY A 353 -6.98 -13.98 1.57
CA GLY A 353 -5.91 -13.63 2.50
C GLY A 353 -4.49 -13.84 1.97
N SER A 354 -4.32 -14.35 0.73
CA SER A 354 -2.97 -14.49 0.14
C SER A 354 -2.34 -13.12 -0.13
N LEU A 355 -1.04 -13.01 0.15
CA LEU A 355 -0.20 -11.91 -0.31
C LEU A 355 0.41 -12.30 -1.66
N LEU A 356 0.18 -11.50 -2.69
CA LEU A 356 0.67 -11.71 -4.04
C LEU A 356 1.74 -10.67 -4.38
N PHE A 357 2.75 -11.10 -5.14
CA PHE A 357 3.72 -10.24 -5.80
C PHE A 357 3.49 -10.31 -7.31
N PHE A 358 3.14 -9.17 -7.91
CA PHE A 358 2.78 -9.08 -9.33
C PHE A 358 3.24 -7.74 -9.90
N HIS A 359 3.99 -7.77 -11.01
CA HIS A 359 4.56 -6.56 -11.64
C HIS A 359 5.31 -5.65 -10.65
N ASN A 360 6.15 -6.25 -9.82
CA ASN A 360 6.94 -5.59 -8.78
C ASN A 360 6.13 -4.87 -7.68
N ALA A 361 4.84 -5.16 -7.55
CA ALA A 361 3.97 -4.63 -6.49
C ALA A 361 3.37 -5.77 -5.65
N PHE A 362 3.06 -5.47 -4.39
CA PHE A 362 2.37 -6.39 -3.49
C PHE A 362 0.87 -6.15 -3.49
N TYR A 363 0.07 -7.21 -3.47
CA TYR A 363 -1.39 -7.15 -3.39
C TYR A 363 -1.91 -8.18 -2.39
N SER A 364 -2.90 -7.80 -1.59
CA SER A 364 -3.61 -8.74 -0.72
C SER A 364 -4.92 -9.19 -1.37
N VAL A 365 -5.20 -10.48 -1.34
CA VAL A 365 -6.43 -11.03 -1.92
C VAL A 365 -7.57 -10.96 -0.91
N GLN A 366 -8.44 -9.97 -1.08
CA GLN A 366 -9.58 -9.75 -0.18
C GLN A 366 -10.65 -10.84 -0.31
N ARG A 367 -10.84 -11.39 -1.51
CA ARG A 367 -11.85 -12.43 -1.75
C ARG A 367 -11.56 -13.21 -3.02
N VAL A 368 -11.78 -14.52 -2.98
CA VAL A 368 -11.86 -15.39 -4.17
C VAL A 368 -13.28 -15.94 -4.32
N TRP A 369 -13.87 -15.86 -5.51
CA TRP A 369 -15.22 -16.39 -5.78
C TRP A 369 -15.37 -16.87 -7.22
N LEU A 370 -16.37 -17.72 -7.44
CA LEU A 370 -16.78 -18.15 -8.78
C LEU A 370 -17.81 -17.15 -9.34
N ASP A 371 -17.52 -16.55 -10.50
CA ASP A 371 -18.41 -15.64 -11.22
C ASP A 371 -18.73 -16.21 -12.60
N GLY A 372 -19.95 -16.70 -12.77
CA GLY A 372 -20.31 -17.53 -13.92
C GLY A 372 -19.47 -18.80 -13.94
N SER A 373 -18.60 -18.93 -14.94
CA SER A 373 -17.69 -20.07 -15.10
C SER A 373 -16.25 -19.78 -14.67
N ASN A 374 -15.91 -18.52 -14.36
CA ASN A 374 -14.54 -18.11 -14.08
C ASN A 374 -14.35 -17.78 -12.60
N TRP A 375 -13.25 -18.21 -12.03
CA TRP A 375 -12.81 -17.81 -10.70
C TRP A 375 -12.18 -16.43 -10.76
N LYS A 376 -12.61 -15.55 -9.86
CA LYS A 376 -12.12 -14.18 -9.74
C LYS A 376 -11.52 -13.95 -8.37
N ALA A 377 -10.45 -13.17 -8.32
CA ALA A 377 -9.82 -12.71 -7.10
C ALA A 377 -9.87 -11.18 -7.02
N LYS A 378 -10.37 -10.66 -5.89
CA LYS A 378 -10.41 -9.23 -5.58
C LYS A 378 -9.11 -8.85 -4.88
N LEU A 379 -8.41 -7.86 -5.39
CA LEU A 379 -7.24 -7.25 -4.79
C LEU A 379 -7.63 -6.13 -3.82
N ASP A 380 -6.76 -5.83 -2.87
CA ASP A 380 -6.87 -4.69 -1.95
C ASP A 380 -6.78 -3.33 -2.63
N LYS A 381 -6.22 -3.28 -3.84
CA LYS A 381 -6.03 -2.03 -4.56
C LYS A 381 -5.98 -2.22 -6.08
N PRO A 382 -6.31 -1.16 -6.84
CA PRO A 382 -6.26 -1.18 -8.29
C PRO A 382 -4.85 -1.41 -8.83
N PHE A 383 -4.77 -2.20 -9.90
CA PHE A 383 -3.56 -2.55 -10.60
C PHE A 383 -2.89 -1.32 -11.23
N GLY A 384 -1.59 -1.17 -10.95
CA GLY A 384 -0.77 -0.03 -11.37
C GLY A 384 -0.36 -0.01 -12.83
N GLY A 385 -0.36 -1.16 -13.49
CA GLY A 385 0.17 -1.34 -14.83
C GLY A 385 1.37 -2.27 -14.89
N HIS A 386 1.69 -2.71 -16.11
CA HIS A 386 2.82 -3.56 -16.41
C HIS A 386 4.13 -2.85 -16.08
N SER A 387 5.02 -3.52 -15.38
CA SER A 387 6.27 -2.91 -14.85
C SER A 387 7.22 -2.32 -15.92
N GLU A 388 7.19 -2.82 -17.16
CA GLU A 388 7.90 -2.23 -18.31
C GLU A 388 7.15 -1.10 -19.02
N THR A 389 5.92 -1.34 -19.45
CA THR A 389 5.20 -0.46 -20.38
C THR A 389 4.21 0.47 -19.68
N GLY A 390 3.82 0.16 -18.45
CA GLY A 390 2.78 0.82 -17.68
C GLY A 390 1.36 0.52 -18.13
N VAL A 391 1.14 -0.21 -19.22
CA VAL A 391 -0.21 -0.56 -19.73
C VAL A 391 -0.80 -1.76 -18.97
N ASP A 392 -1.81 -2.41 -19.52
CA ASP A 392 -2.43 -3.61 -18.95
C ASP A 392 -1.43 -4.75 -18.73
N SER A 393 -1.76 -5.68 -17.84
CA SER A 393 -0.83 -6.67 -17.32
C SER A 393 -0.23 -7.61 -18.37
N GLY A 394 -0.81 -7.73 -19.57
CA GLY A 394 -0.57 -8.83 -20.51
C GLY A 394 -1.36 -10.10 -20.14
N THR A 395 -1.43 -11.06 -21.06
CA THR A 395 -2.09 -12.37 -20.84
C THR A 395 -1.06 -13.42 -20.37
N THR A 396 -1.50 -14.45 -19.66
CA THR A 396 -0.70 -15.63 -19.24
C THR A 396 0.40 -15.41 -18.19
N LEU A 397 0.61 -14.17 -17.73
CA LEU A 397 1.52 -13.91 -16.61
C LEU A 397 0.94 -14.44 -15.30
N LYS A 398 1.85 -14.84 -14.40
CA LYS A 398 1.51 -15.47 -13.12
C LYS A 398 1.95 -14.56 -11.96
N PRO A 399 1.05 -14.20 -11.04
CA PRO A 399 1.46 -13.61 -9.77
C PRO A 399 2.13 -14.67 -8.89
N PHE A 400 3.02 -14.25 -8.00
CA PHE A 400 3.67 -15.14 -7.03
C PHE A 400 3.04 -14.96 -5.67
N LYS A 401 2.58 -16.05 -5.05
CA LYS A 401 2.15 -16.04 -3.66
C LYS A 401 3.36 -15.96 -2.75
N VAL A 402 3.38 -14.94 -1.91
CA VAL A 402 4.38 -14.70 -0.88
C VAL A 402 3.87 -15.27 0.43
N THR A 403 4.58 -16.23 1.00
CA THR A 403 4.31 -16.72 2.35
C THR A 403 5.41 -16.22 3.28
N MET A 404 5.02 -15.41 4.24
CA MET A 404 5.91 -14.85 5.25
C MET A 404 6.34 -15.92 6.26
N PRO A 405 7.56 -15.83 6.81
CA PRO A 405 8.00 -16.74 7.87
C PRO A 405 7.10 -16.59 9.11
N THR A 406 6.84 -17.70 9.80
CA THR A 406 6.11 -17.68 11.08
C THR A 406 6.93 -17.06 12.20
N ASP A 407 8.26 -17.12 12.09
CA ASP A 407 9.19 -16.49 13.02
C ASP A 407 9.31 -14.98 12.75
N LYS A 408 8.59 -14.20 13.55
CA LYS A 408 8.61 -12.74 13.49
C LYS A 408 9.94 -12.11 13.94
N THR A 409 10.85 -12.85 14.58
CA THR A 409 12.17 -12.31 14.96
C THR A 409 13.05 -12.00 13.75
N LYS A 410 12.66 -12.48 12.56
CA LYS A 410 13.32 -12.23 11.28
C LYS A 410 12.78 -11.01 10.55
N ILE A 411 11.81 -10.32 11.14
CA ILE A 411 11.17 -9.14 10.59
C ILE A 411 11.53 -7.97 11.50
N TYR A 412 12.07 -6.91 10.92
CA TYR A 412 12.41 -5.70 11.67
C TYR A 412 11.30 -4.67 11.49
N ASN A 413 10.62 -4.30 12.57
CA ASN A 413 9.65 -3.20 12.55
C ASN A 413 10.41 -1.86 12.60
N TYR A 414 10.46 -1.14 11.48
CA TYR A 414 11.18 0.14 11.38
C TYR A 414 10.25 1.34 11.53
N VAL A 415 8.95 1.17 11.31
CA VAL A 415 7.95 2.19 11.63
C VAL A 415 7.27 1.81 12.91
N SER A 416 7.49 2.61 13.94
CA SER A 416 6.96 2.37 15.28
C SER A 416 6.45 3.64 15.92
N GLU A 417 5.63 3.46 16.95
CA GLU A 417 5.14 4.55 17.79
C GLU A 417 6.31 5.36 18.37
N CYS A 418 6.26 6.68 18.17
CA CYS A 418 7.35 7.59 18.54
C CYS A 418 8.71 7.17 17.99
N SER A 419 8.72 6.52 16.81
CA SER A 419 9.91 6.00 16.13
C SER A 419 10.78 5.06 16.98
N GLY A 420 10.22 4.49 18.05
CA GLY A 420 10.97 3.70 19.04
C GLY A 420 11.94 4.53 19.88
N ARG A 421 11.87 5.86 19.78
CA ARG A 421 12.78 6.84 20.42
C ARG A 421 12.05 7.81 21.36
N GLY A 422 10.84 7.47 21.78
CA GLY A 422 10.09 8.22 22.78
C GLY A 422 9.04 7.37 23.49
N LEU A 423 8.42 7.94 24.52
CA LEU A 423 7.28 7.34 25.22
C LEU A 423 5.98 8.00 24.77
N CYS A 424 4.98 7.19 24.43
CA CYS A 424 3.65 7.72 24.10
C CYS A 424 2.86 8.04 25.36
N GLY A 425 2.38 9.29 25.47
CA GLY A 425 1.35 9.65 26.43
C GLY A 425 -0.04 9.31 25.90
N TYR A 426 -0.53 8.09 26.14
CA TYR A 426 -1.81 7.57 25.59
C TYR A 426 -3.07 8.39 25.96
N ASP A 427 -3.02 9.27 26.95
CA ASP A 427 -4.13 10.18 27.26
C ASP A 427 -4.14 11.41 26.33
N THR A 428 -2.99 11.76 25.75
CA THR A 428 -2.80 12.96 24.91
C THR A 428 -2.55 12.63 23.43
N GLY A 429 -1.94 11.48 23.13
CA GLY A 429 -1.44 11.11 21.80
C GLY A 429 -0.11 11.80 21.44
N ILE A 430 0.61 12.35 22.42
CA ILE A 430 1.88 13.08 22.20
C ILE A 430 3.08 12.22 22.61
N CYS A 431 4.10 12.20 21.75
CA CYS A 431 5.38 11.55 22.02
C CYS A 431 6.28 12.40 22.91
N ALA A 432 6.74 11.82 24.03
CA ALA A 432 7.84 12.35 24.84
C ALA A 432 9.16 11.75 24.36
N CYS A 433 9.87 12.48 23.49
CA CYS A 433 11.13 12.00 22.89
C CYS A 433 12.27 11.86 23.89
N PHE A 434 13.09 10.83 23.71
CA PHE A 434 14.34 10.66 24.44
C PHE A 434 15.36 11.75 24.05
N ARG A 435 16.34 11.97 24.93
CA ARG A 435 17.37 12.99 24.70
C ARG A 435 18.08 12.76 23.36
N GLY A 436 18.17 13.81 22.56
CA GLY A 436 18.82 13.77 21.26
C GLY A 436 17.87 13.41 20.09
N TYR A 437 16.63 13.03 20.38
CA TYR A 437 15.60 12.83 19.37
C TYR A 437 14.57 13.96 19.42
N THR A 438 14.14 14.41 18.24
CA THR A 438 13.26 15.57 18.06
C THR A 438 12.20 15.27 17.00
N ASN A 439 11.34 16.26 16.75
CA ASN A 439 10.10 16.16 15.97
C ASN A 439 8.96 15.53 16.78
N ASP A 440 7.74 15.66 16.27
CA ASP A 440 6.49 15.20 16.89
C ASP A 440 6.36 13.67 17.02
N ASN A 441 7.10 12.91 16.21
CA ASN A 441 7.21 11.46 16.26
C ASN A 441 8.60 10.95 16.65
N CYS A 442 9.50 11.82 17.12
CA CYS A 442 10.87 11.47 17.54
C CYS A 442 11.77 10.84 16.45
N ASN A 443 11.43 11.03 15.17
CA ASN A 443 12.17 10.41 14.05
C ASN A 443 13.50 11.11 13.72
N THR A 444 13.74 12.32 14.26
CA THR A 444 14.89 13.14 13.87
C THR A 444 15.96 13.07 14.94
N GLN A 445 17.15 12.54 14.60
CA GLN A 445 18.31 12.48 15.48
C GLN A 445 19.13 13.78 15.38
N ASN A 446 19.34 14.45 16.51
CA ASN A 446 20.28 15.56 16.62
C ASN A 446 21.71 15.01 16.83
N ILE A 447 22.74 15.76 16.41
CA ILE A 447 24.15 15.39 16.52
C ILE A 447 24.63 15.16 17.97
N LEU A 448 23.86 15.64 18.96
CA LEU A 448 24.09 15.45 20.40
C LEU A 448 23.53 14.12 20.96
N ALA A 449 22.98 13.25 20.10
CA ALA A 449 22.35 11.98 20.47
C ALA A 449 23.30 10.76 20.46
N LEU A 450 24.62 11.01 20.53
CA LEU A 450 25.66 9.97 20.61
C LEU A 450 25.94 9.54 22.06
#